data_AF-A0AAV8ZRS1-F1
#
_entry.id   AF-A0AAV8ZRS1-F1
#
_cell.length_a   1.000
_cell.length_b   1.000
_cell.length_c   1.000
_cell.angle_alpha   90.00
_cell.angle_beta   90.00
_cell.angle_gamma   90.00
#
_symmetry.space_group_name_H-M   'P 1'
#
loop_
_entity.id
_entity.type
_entity.pdbx_description
1 polymer ?
#
loop_
_entity_poly.entity_id
_entity_poly.type
_entity_poly.pdbx_seq_one_letter_code
_entity_poly.pdbx_strand_id
1 'polypeptide(L)'
;MQAAHHRQKRSLDGIGGGSLIGRSLDNIGGGSLIGRGLDGIGGGSLVGRSLDGIGGGSLIGRSLDGIGGGGLIGRNLDSIGGGSLVGRSLDGIGGGGLIGRSLDGIGGGGLIGRSLDGIGGGNLIGRSLDGIGGGGLIGRNLDSIGGGSLIGRSLDGIGGGGLIGRSLDGIGGGGLIGRSLDGIRGGSLIGRSLDGIGGGNLIGRSLDGIGGGSLIGRSLDGIGGGSLIGRSLDSIGGGSLIGRSLDGIGGGGLIGRGLDGIGGSGLIGRGLDGIGGGSLVGRSFGGTKGGSLIDRRLYHINGGRQVGGDLDDIGGGTLIGRSL
;
A
#
# COMPACT_ATOMS: atom_id res chain seq x y z
N MET A 1 18.29 -50.97 -65.65
CA MET A 1 18.60 -51.02 -64.20
C MET A 1 18.99 -49.63 -63.74
N GLN A 2 18.47 -49.22 -62.58
CA GLN A 2 18.73 -47.99 -61.81
C GLN A 2 18.30 -46.65 -62.42
N ALA A 3 17.67 -45.72 -61.71
CA ALA A 3 16.83 -45.77 -60.51
C ALA A 3 16.09 -44.42 -60.55
N ALA A 4 14.76 -44.45 -60.58
CA ALA A 4 13.95 -43.24 -60.49
C ALA A 4 14.18 -42.60 -59.11
N HIS A 5 14.72 -41.37 -59.07
CA HIS A 5 14.83 -40.60 -57.84
C HIS A 5 13.42 -40.33 -57.29
N HIS A 6 13.03 -41.09 -56.26
CA HIS A 6 11.88 -40.83 -55.42
C HIS A 6 12.05 -39.45 -54.75
N ARG A 7 11.39 -38.42 -55.30
CA ARG A 7 11.00 -37.25 -54.50
C ARG A 7 9.90 -37.71 -53.54
N GLN A 8 10.25 -37.98 -52.28
CA GLN A 8 9.27 -38.00 -51.20
C GLN A 8 8.62 -36.60 -51.14
N LYS A 9 7.33 -36.49 -51.50
CA LYS A 9 6.55 -35.28 -51.18
C LYS A 9 6.52 -35.12 -49.65
N ARG A 10 7.34 -34.22 -49.12
CA ARG A 10 7.54 -33.97 -47.67
C ARG A 10 6.81 -32.71 -47.15
N SER A 11 6.18 -31.94 -48.02
CA SER A 11 5.29 -30.82 -47.68
C SER A 11 3.93 -31.05 -48.35
N LEU A 12 2.84 -30.76 -47.63
CA LEU A 12 1.48 -30.75 -48.15
C LEU A 12 1.04 -29.28 -48.14
N ASP A 13 1.11 -28.63 -49.30
CA ASP A 13 0.83 -27.20 -49.45
C ASP A 13 -0.56 -27.01 -50.08
N GLY A 14 -1.37 -26.06 -49.57
CA GLY A 14 -2.59 -25.60 -50.23
C GLY A 14 -3.83 -26.51 -50.10
N ILE A 15 -3.96 -27.26 -49.00
CA ILE A 15 -5.15 -28.10 -48.75
C ILE A 15 -6.19 -27.30 -47.95
N GLY A 16 -7.41 -27.21 -48.48
CA GLY A 16 -8.54 -26.62 -47.76
C GLY A 16 -9.23 -27.64 -46.86
N GLY A 17 -8.92 -27.63 -45.56
CA GLY A 17 -9.67 -28.36 -44.54
C GLY A 17 -9.50 -29.88 -44.54
N GLY A 18 -9.11 -30.47 -43.39
CA GLY A 18 -9.07 -31.93 -43.25
C GLY A 18 -8.43 -32.44 -41.97
N SER A 19 -8.36 -33.77 -41.84
CA SER A 19 -7.56 -34.45 -40.81
C SER A 19 -6.22 -34.88 -41.39
N LEU A 20 -5.14 -34.25 -40.98
CA LEU A 20 -3.81 -34.45 -41.57
C LEU A 20 -2.77 -34.79 -40.50
N ILE A 21 -1.87 -35.72 -40.85
CA ILE A 21 -0.72 -36.09 -40.02
C ILE A 21 0.54 -35.96 -40.86
N GLY A 22 1.50 -35.17 -40.39
CA GLY A 22 2.72 -34.87 -41.14
C GLY A 22 3.92 -34.60 -40.26
N ARG A 23 5.09 -34.33 -40.86
CA ARG A 23 6.24 -33.78 -40.12
C ARG A 23 6.24 -32.26 -40.14
N SER A 24 6.10 -31.67 -41.33
CA SER A 24 5.82 -30.24 -41.55
C SER A 24 4.51 -30.13 -42.33
N LEU A 25 3.66 -29.19 -41.94
CA LEU A 25 2.42 -28.86 -42.62
C LEU A 25 2.33 -27.34 -42.69
N ASP A 26 2.32 -26.80 -43.90
CA ASP A 26 2.51 -25.37 -44.11
C ASP A 26 1.38 -24.82 -45.02
N ASN A 27 0.89 -23.61 -44.75
CA ASN A 27 -0.12 -22.92 -45.57
C ASN A 27 -1.42 -23.71 -45.79
N ILE A 28 -2.02 -24.19 -44.70
CA ILE A 28 -3.28 -24.96 -44.71
C ILE A 28 -4.42 -24.08 -44.21
N GLY A 29 -5.56 -24.07 -44.92
CA GLY A 29 -6.70 -23.23 -44.55
C GLY A 29 -7.30 -23.53 -43.16
N GLY A 30 -7.06 -24.73 -42.63
CA GLY A 30 -7.43 -25.13 -41.27
C GLY A 30 -7.75 -26.63 -41.16
N GLY A 31 -8.12 -27.09 -39.95
CA GLY A 31 -8.60 -28.46 -39.74
C GLY A 31 -8.16 -29.12 -38.43
N SER A 32 -8.07 -30.46 -38.45
CA SER A 32 -7.51 -31.28 -37.37
C SER A 32 -6.11 -31.78 -37.76
N LEU A 33 -5.06 -31.14 -37.26
CA LEU A 33 -3.68 -31.36 -37.73
C LEU A 33 -2.78 -31.90 -36.62
N ILE A 34 -1.95 -32.89 -36.95
CA ILE A 34 -0.89 -33.38 -36.07
C ILE A 34 0.45 -33.33 -36.81
N GLY A 35 1.42 -32.59 -36.27
CA GLY A 35 2.74 -32.46 -36.90
C GLY A 35 3.88 -32.16 -35.95
N ARG A 36 5.13 -32.09 -36.45
CA ARG A 36 6.22 -31.53 -35.65
C ARG A 36 6.26 -30.01 -35.78
N GLY A 37 6.16 -29.49 -37.00
CA GLY A 37 5.99 -28.08 -37.32
C GLY A 37 4.68 -27.86 -38.05
N LEU A 38 3.93 -26.83 -37.65
CA LEU A 38 2.73 -26.34 -38.32
C LEU A 38 2.91 -24.84 -38.53
N ASP A 39 2.86 -24.37 -39.77
CA ASP A 39 3.15 -22.97 -40.12
C ASP A 39 2.06 -22.40 -41.05
N GLY A 40 1.61 -21.18 -40.80
CA GLY A 40 0.66 -20.47 -41.66
C GLY A 40 -0.70 -21.19 -41.77
N ILE A 41 -1.24 -21.67 -40.65
CA ILE A 41 -2.52 -22.41 -40.63
C ILE A 41 -3.68 -21.47 -40.30
N GLY A 42 -4.75 -21.47 -41.08
CA GLY A 42 -5.91 -20.60 -40.86
C GLY A 42 -6.64 -20.85 -39.52
N GLY A 43 -6.50 -22.04 -38.94
CA GLY A 43 -6.95 -22.37 -37.59
C GLY A 43 -7.44 -23.81 -37.41
N GLY A 44 -7.92 -24.15 -36.21
CA GLY A 44 -8.58 -25.45 -35.94
C GLY A 44 -8.12 -26.15 -34.65
N SER A 45 -8.05 -27.49 -34.70
CA SER A 45 -7.52 -28.33 -33.63
C SER A 45 -6.14 -28.85 -34.01
N LEU A 46 -5.08 -28.32 -33.38
CA LEU A 46 -3.71 -28.54 -33.81
C LEU A 46 -2.86 -29.12 -32.67
N VAL A 47 -2.07 -30.14 -32.99
CA VAL A 47 -1.08 -30.71 -32.05
C VAL A 47 0.28 -30.75 -32.72
N GLY A 48 1.29 -30.13 -32.10
CA GLY A 48 2.64 -30.22 -32.61
C GLY A 48 3.75 -29.84 -31.65
N ARG A 49 4.99 -29.72 -32.16
CA ARG A 49 6.11 -29.22 -31.34
C ARG A 49 6.27 -27.72 -31.50
N SER A 50 6.19 -27.23 -32.74
CA SER A 50 6.23 -25.81 -33.11
C SER A 50 4.96 -25.48 -33.89
N LEU A 51 4.27 -24.43 -33.49
CA LEU A 51 3.12 -23.87 -34.19
C LEU A 51 3.40 -22.38 -34.38
N ASP A 52 3.38 -21.92 -35.63
CA ASP A 52 3.73 -20.55 -36.01
C ASP A 52 2.68 -19.99 -36.97
N GLY A 53 2.33 -18.71 -36.82
CA GLY A 53 1.41 -18.01 -37.72
C GLY A 53 0.04 -18.67 -37.84
N ILE A 54 -0.60 -19.02 -36.71
CA ILE A 54 -1.90 -19.70 -36.71
C ILE A 54 -3.04 -18.71 -36.45
N GLY A 55 -4.08 -18.72 -37.28
CA GLY A 55 -5.23 -17.81 -37.14
C GLY A 55 -6.02 -17.98 -35.84
N GLY A 56 -5.94 -19.16 -35.20
CA GLY A 56 -6.48 -19.44 -33.86
C GLY A 56 -7.05 -20.85 -33.71
N GLY A 57 -7.57 -21.17 -32.52
CA GLY A 57 -8.29 -22.42 -32.26
C GLY A 57 -7.93 -23.13 -30.96
N SER A 58 -7.94 -24.47 -30.97
CA SER A 58 -7.49 -25.32 -29.87
C SER A 58 -6.12 -25.91 -30.20
N LEU A 59 -5.07 -25.42 -29.53
CA LEU A 59 -3.69 -25.69 -29.89
C LEU A 59 -2.93 -26.32 -28.73
N ILE A 60 -2.20 -27.41 -29.01
CA ILE A 60 -1.29 -28.04 -28.05
C ILE A 60 0.10 -28.12 -28.66
N GLY A 61 1.09 -27.54 -28.00
CA GLY A 61 2.46 -27.69 -28.46
C GLY A 61 3.56 -27.44 -27.45
N ARG A 62 4.81 -27.32 -27.92
CA ARG A 62 5.93 -26.89 -27.06
C ARG A 62 6.18 -25.40 -27.23
N SER A 63 6.22 -24.92 -28.46
CA SER A 63 6.33 -23.51 -28.83
C SER A 63 5.12 -23.12 -29.68
N LEU A 64 4.47 -22.03 -29.30
CA LEU A 64 3.38 -21.42 -30.05
C LEU A 64 3.72 -19.94 -30.21
N ASP A 65 3.78 -19.47 -31.46
CA ASP A 65 4.20 -18.12 -31.81
C ASP A 65 3.23 -17.53 -32.84
N GLY A 66 2.95 -16.23 -32.74
CA GLY A 66 2.11 -15.51 -33.69
C GLY A 66 0.70 -16.11 -33.85
N ILE A 67 0.00 -16.39 -32.74
CA ILE A 67 -1.34 -17.01 -32.78
C ILE A 67 -2.44 -15.96 -32.57
N GLY A 68 -3.45 -15.93 -33.44
CA GLY A 68 -4.57 -14.99 -33.34
C GLY A 68 -5.41 -15.11 -32.06
N GLY A 69 -5.40 -16.28 -31.41
CA GLY A 69 -6.00 -16.53 -30.09
C GLY A 69 -6.66 -17.90 -29.96
N GLY A 70 -7.30 -18.16 -28.81
CA GLY A 70 -8.09 -19.37 -28.57
C GLY A 70 -7.77 -20.10 -27.26
N GLY A 71 -7.82 -21.43 -27.29
CA GLY A 71 -7.46 -22.31 -26.18
C GLY A 71 -6.10 -22.94 -26.43
N LEU A 72 -5.08 -22.52 -25.68
CA LEU A 72 -3.69 -22.88 -25.97
C LEU A 72 -3.01 -23.53 -24.78
N ILE A 73 -2.33 -24.65 -25.03
CA ILE A 73 -1.51 -25.34 -24.04
C ILE A 73 -0.11 -25.50 -24.60
N GLY A 74 0.89 -24.92 -23.93
CA GLY A 74 2.27 -24.97 -24.40
C GLY A 74 3.32 -24.89 -23.31
N ARG A 75 4.60 -24.91 -23.69
CA ARG A 75 5.66 -24.49 -22.77
C ARG A 75 5.93 -23.01 -22.92
N ASN A 76 6.10 -22.56 -24.16
CA ASN A 76 6.34 -21.17 -24.52
C ASN A 76 5.20 -20.71 -25.43
N LEU A 77 4.59 -19.59 -25.08
CA LEU A 77 3.55 -18.94 -25.86
C LEU A 77 3.98 -17.49 -26.03
N ASP A 78 4.14 -17.05 -27.27
CA ASP A 78 4.64 -15.73 -27.63
C ASP A 78 3.67 -15.07 -28.61
N SER A 79 3.45 -13.76 -28.45
CA SER A 79 2.74 -12.92 -29.41
C SER A 79 1.35 -13.46 -29.76
N ILE A 80 0.54 -13.71 -28.72
CA ILE A 80 -0.80 -14.28 -28.84
C ILE A 80 -1.87 -13.20 -28.67
N GLY A 81 -2.84 -13.12 -29.58
CA GLY A 81 -3.92 -12.13 -29.53
C GLY A 81 -4.81 -12.21 -28.28
N GLY A 82 -4.87 -13.37 -27.61
CA GLY A 82 -5.52 -13.58 -26.32
C GLY A 82 -6.24 -14.93 -26.21
N GLY A 83 -6.89 -15.17 -25.07
CA GLY A 83 -7.76 -16.35 -24.87
C GLY A 83 -7.58 -17.05 -23.52
N SER A 84 -7.72 -18.38 -23.52
CA SER A 84 -7.45 -19.25 -22.36
C SER A 84 -6.14 -20.01 -22.57
N LEU A 85 -5.10 -19.64 -21.83
CA LEU A 85 -3.74 -20.08 -22.09
C LEU A 85 -3.14 -20.75 -20.85
N VAL A 86 -2.49 -21.88 -21.06
CA VAL A 86 -1.72 -22.58 -20.02
C VAL A 86 -0.30 -22.84 -20.53
N GLY A 87 0.70 -22.36 -19.79
CA GLY A 87 2.08 -22.62 -20.15
C GLY A 87 3.11 -22.45 -19.05
N ARG A 88 4.39 -22.44 -19.43
CA ARG A 88 5.48 -22.12 -18.49
C ARG A 88 5.85 -20.66 -18.62
N SER A 89 6.02 -20.18 -19.85
CA SER A 89 6.32 -18.79 -20.19
C SER A 89 5.29 -18.29 -21.19
N LEU A 90 4.68 -17.15 -20.87
CA LEU A 90 3.74 -16.43 -21.71
C LEU A 90 4.27 -15.00 -21.87
N ASP A 91 4.44 -14.57 -23.11
CA ASP A 91 5.03 -13.27 -23.45
C ASP A 91 4.20 -12.59 -24.54
N GLY A 92 4.01 -11.27 -24.43
CA GLY A 92 3.30 -10.47 -25.43
C GLY A 92 1.86 -10.94 -25.70
N ILE A 93 1.04 -11.13 -24.66
CA ILE A 93 -0.34 -11.63 -24.81
C ILE A 93 -1.35 -10.48 -24.69
N GLY A 94 -2.26 -10.37 -25.65
CA GLY A 94 -3.29 -9.31 -25.66
C GLY A 94 -4.24 -9.33 -24.44
N GLY A 95 -4.43 -10.49 -23.81
CA GLY A 95 -5.15 -10.66 -22.55
C GLY A 95 -5.92 -11.97 -22.44
N GLY A 96 -6.63 -12.17 -21.32
CA GLY A 96 -7.54 -13.30 -21.11
C GLY A 96 -7.35 -14.04 -19.79
N GLY A 97 -7.60 -15.35 -19.81
CA GLY A 97 -7.43 -16.25 -18.66
C GLY A 97 -6.13 -17.02 -18.78
N LEU A 98 -5.10 -16.63 -18.02
CA LEU A 98 -3.74 -17.15 -18.22
C LEU A 98 -3.21 -17.84 -16.97
N ILE A 99 -2.63 -19.02 -17.16
CA ILE A 99 -1.95 -19.76 -16.09
C ILE A 99 -0.52 -20.08 -16.53
N GLY A 100 0.46 -19.58 -15.79
CA GLY A 100 1.87 -19.71 -16.16
C GLY A 100 2.85 -19.73 -14.99
N ARG A 101 4.13 -19.96 -15.26
CA ARG A 101 5.18 -19.68 -14.27
C ARG A 101 5.65 -18.24 -14.40
N SER A 102 5.88 -17.78 -15.63
CA SER A 102 6.23 -16.42 -15.99
C SER A 102 5.19 -15.87 -16.96
N LEU A 103 4.70 -14.66 -16.69
CA LEU A 103 3.81 -13.91 -17.55
C LEU A 103 4.41 -12.51 -17.70
N ASP A 104 4.68 -12.10 -18.94
CA ASP A 104 5.33 -10.84 -19.27
C ASP A 104 4.56 -10.14 -20.39
N GLY A 105 4.45 -8.80 -20.30
CA GLY A 105 3.83 -7.98 -21.34
C GLY A 105 2.38 -8.36 -21.65
N ILE A 106 1.52 -8.49 -20.64
CA ILE A 106 0.12 -8.92 -20.82
C ILE A 106 -0.83 -7.73 -20.74
N GLY A 107 -1.72 -7.59 -21.72
CA GLY A 107 -2.70 -6.50 -21.77
C GLY A 107 -3.69 -6.47 -20.59
N GLY A 108 -3.97 -7.63 -19.98
CA GLY A 108 -4.73 -7.76 -18.74
C GLY A 108 -5.56 -9.05 -18.64
N GLY A 109 -6.32 -9.20 -17.55
CA GLY A 109 -7.29 -10.29 -17.39
C GLY A 109 -7.21 -11.03 -16.04
N GLY A 110 -7.51 -12.33 -16.08
CA GLY A 110 -7.46 -13.23 -14.93
C GLY A 110 -6.19 -14.06 -14.98
N LEU A 111 -5.20 -13.74 -14.14
CA LEU A 111 -3.84 -14.24 -14.26
C LEU A 111 -3.39 -14.99 -13.02
N ILE A 112 -2.83 -16.18 -13.20
CA ILE A 112 -2.23 -16.96 -12.11
C ILE A 112 -0.81 -17.35 -12.51
N GLY A 113 0.17 -16.95 -11.71
CA GLY A 113 1.54 -17.38 -11.95
C GLY A 113 2.52 -17.21 -10.80
N ARG A 114 3.80 -17.42 -11.06
CA ARG A 114 4.85 -17.16 -10.04
C ARG A 114 5.39 -15.75 -10.17
N SER A 115 5.69 -15.32 -11.38
CA SER A 115 6.14 -13.98 -11.74
C SER A 115 5.17 -13.39 -12.76
N LEU A 116 4.69 -12.19 -12.50
CA LEU A 116 3.88 -11.39 -13.40
C LEU A 116 4.56 -10.03 -13.53
N ASP A 117 4.89 -9.63 -14.75
CA ASP A 117 5.62 -8.41 -15.07
C ASP A 117 4.92 -7.68 -16.22
N GLY A 118 4.90 -6.34 -16.16
CA GLY A 118 4.34 -5.49 -17.23
C GLY A 118 2.90 -5.81 -17.60
N ILE A 119 1.98 -5.85 -16.62
CA ILE A 119 0.58 -6.22 -16.84
C ILE A 119 -0.33 -4.98 -16.82
N GLY A 120 -1.17 -4.81 -17.83
CA GLY A 120 -2.11 -3.67 -17.92
C GLY A 120 -3.14 -3.58 -16.78
N GLY A 121 -3.51 -4.73 -16.18
CA GLY A 121 -4.34 -4.82 -14.97
C GLY A 121 -5.23 -6.06 -14.91
N GLY A 122 -6.02 -6.19 -13.84
CA GLY A 122 -7.04 -7.26 -13.72
C GLY A 122 -7.11 -7.93 -12.34
N ASN A 123 -7.43 -9.24 -12.34
CA ASN A 123 -7.41 -10.08 -11.14
C ASN A 123 -6.19 -11.02 -11.19
N LEU A 124 -5.20 -10.75 -10.34
CA LEU A 124 -3.88 -11.36 -10.43
C LEU A 124 -3.54 -12.11 -9.14
N ILE A 125 -3.05 -13.34 -9.29
CA ILE A 125 -2.53 -14.13 -8.17
C ILE A 125 -1.11 -14.58 -8.52
N GLY A 126 -0.14 -14.21 -7.67
CA GLY A 126 1.22 -14.69 -7.87
C GLY A 126 2.14 -14.61 -6.67
N ARG A 127 3.44 -14.82 -6.89
CA ARG A 127 4.45 -14.62 -5.83
C ARG A 127 5.07 -13.23 -5.94
N SER A 128 5.44 -12.83 -7.15
CA SER A 128 5.95 -11.51 -7.49
C SER A 128 5.07 -10.88 -8.56
N LEU A 129 4.64 -9.65 -8.32
CA LEU A 129 3.89 -8.83 -9.26
C LEU A 129 4.64 -7.50 -9.36
N ASP A 130 5.04 -7.13 -10.57
CA ASP A 130 5.83 -5.93 -10.86
C ASP A 130 5.22 -5.18 -12.06
N GLY A 131 5.23 -3.85 -12.02
CA GLY A 131 4.76 -3.00 -13.11
C GLY A 131 3.32 -3.26 -13.52
N ILE A 132 2.37 -3.26 -12.56
CA ILE A 132 0.95 -3.56 -12.84
C ILE A 132 0.10 -2.28 -12.83
N GLY A 133 -0.71 -2.08 -13.87
CA GLY A 133 -1.59 -0.91 -13.98
C GLY A 133 -2.65 -0.79 -12.87
N GLY A 134 -3.08 -1.92 -12.28
CA GLY A 134 -3.93 -1.98 -11.09
C GLY A 134 -4.93 -3.15 -11.08
N GLY A 135 -5.79 -3.20 -10.06
CA GLY A 135 -6.90 -4.17 -9.97
C GLY A 135 -7.00 -4.91 -8.62
N GLY A 136 -7.41 -6.18 -8.67
CA GLY A 136 -7.43 -7.08 -7.51
C GLY A 136 -6.19 -7.99 -7.48
N LEU A 137 -5.26 -7.74 -6.56
CA LEU A 137 -3.94 -8.39 -6.57
C LEU A 137 -3.69 -9.15 -5.27
N ILE A 138 -3.27 -10.41 -5.40
CA ILE A 138 -2.82 -11.23 -4.27
C ILE A 138 -1.40 -11.74 -4.56
N GLY A 139 -0.45 -11.37 -3.71
CA GLY A 139 0.94 -11.79 -3.89
C GLY A 139 1.77 -11.84 -2.63
N ARG A 140 3.05 -12.21 -2.75
CA ARG A 140 4.00 -12.02 -1.65
C ARG A 140 4.64 -10.63 -1.74
N ASN A 141 5.11 -10.28 -2.93
CA ASN A 141 5.73 -9.01 -3.24
C ASN A 141 4.93 -8.34 -4.35
N LEU A 142 4.57 -7.09 -4.14
CA LEU A 142 3.88 -6.24 -5.10
C LEU A 142 4.68 -4.94 -5.19
N ASP A 143 5.17 -4.63 -6.37
CA ASP A 143 6.03 -3.49 -6.65
C ASP A 143 5.45 -2.67 -7.80
N SER A 144 5.51 -1.34 -7.69
CA SER A 144 5.20 -0.41 -8.77
C SER A 144 3.80 -0.65 -9.36
N ILE A 145 2.78 -0.62 -8.49
CA ILE A 145 1.38 -0.87 -8.85
C ILE A 145 0.58 0.44 -8.89
N GLY A 146 -0.16 0.67 -9.97
CA GLY A 146 -0.99 1.88 -10.14
C GLY A 146 -2.07 2.06 -9.05
N GLY A 147 -2.60 0.97 -8.49
CA GLY A 147 -3.51 0.97 -7.35
C GLY A 147 -4.53 -0.18 -7.35
N GLY A 148 -5.45 -0.18 -6.40
CA GLY A 148 -6.57 -1.14 -6.35
C GLY A 148 -6.82 -1.79 -4.98
N SER A 149 -7.19 -3.08 -4.98
CA SER A 149 -7.34 -3.90 -3.78
C SER A 149 -6.21 -4.93 -3.71
N LEU A 150 -5.29 -4.77 -2.77
CA LEU A 150 -4.00 -5.44 -2.74
C LEU A 150 -3.80 -6.18 -1.43
N ILE A 151 -3.44 -7.46 -1.52
CA ILE A 151 -3.07 -8.28 -0.37
C ILE A 151 -1.69 -8.87 -0.60
N GLY A 152 -0.74 -8.57 0.30
CA GLY A 152 0.58 -9.18 0.22
C GLY A 152 1.42 -9.14 1.48
N ARG A 153 2.69 -9.52 1.37
CA ARG A 153 3.63 -9.40 2.49
C ARG A 153 4.37 -8.07 2.42
N SER A 154 4.88 -7.73 1.24
CA SER A 154 5.55 -6.47 0.92
C SER A 154 4.80 -5.77 -0.20
N LEU A 155 4.50 -4.50 -0.01
CA LEU A 155 3.88 -3.62 -0.98
C LEU A 155 4.74 -2.37 -1.06
N ASP A 156 5.25 -2.07 -2.25
CA ASP A 156 6.20 -0.97 -2.49
C ASP A 156 5.75 -0.17 -3.71
N GLY A 157 5.86 1.16 -3.65
CA GLY A 157 5.56 2.07 -4.76
C GLY A 157 4.12 1.95 -5.29
N ILE A 158 3.11 1.99 -4.42
CA ILE A 158 1.70 1.81 -4.82
C ILE A 158 0.98 3.16 -4.91
N GLY A 159 0.29 3.41 -6.03
CA GLY A 159 -0.45 4.66 -6.25
C GLY A 159 -1.59 4.91 -5.25
N GLY A 160 -2.19 3.86 -4.69
CA GLY A 160 -3.15 3.92 -3.59
C GLY A 160 -4.22 2.83 -3.64
N GLY A 161 -5.20 2.88 -2.71
CA GLY A 161 -6.37 1.99 -2.69
C GLY A 161 -6.63 1.32 -1.34
N GLY A 162 -7.06 0.06 -1.37
CA GLY A 162 -7.27 -0.78 -0.19
C GLY A 162 -6.15 -1.80 -0.06
N LEU A 163 -5.30 -1.67 0.96
CA LEU A 163 -4.03 -2.39 1.06
C LEU A 163 -3.93 -3.15 2.37
N ILE A 164 -3.61 -4.43 2.29
CA ILE A 164 -3.34 -5.27 3.46
C ILE A 164 -1.97 -5.93 3.30
N GLY A 165 -1.06 -5.67 4.23
CA GLY A 165 0.24 -6.33 4.20
C GLY A 165 1.03 -6.31 5.50
N ARG A 166 2.27 -6.82 5.45
CA ARG A 166 3.16 -6.73 6.62
C ARG A 166 3.95 -5.43 6.57
N SER A 167 4.51 -5.11 5.40
CA SER A 167 5.25 -3.88 5.13
C SER A 167 4.61 -3.18 3.94
N LEU A 168 4.37 -1.88 4.10
CA LEU A 168 3.85 -1.00 3.07
C LEU A 168 4.76 0.22 3.03
N ASP A 169 5.34 0.50 1.87
CA ASP A 169 6.33 1.55 1.65
C ASP A 169 5.94 2.39 0.42
N GLY A 170 6.13 3.70 0.49
CA GLY A 170 5.91 4.62 -0.63
C GLY A 170 4.50 4.57 -1.22
N ILE A 171 3.46 4.68 -0.38
CA ILE A 171 2.05 4.56 -0.83
C ILE A 171 1.39 5.94 -0.98
N GLY A 172 0.73 6.16 -2.13
CA GLY A 172 0.04 7.42 -2.45
C GLY A 172 -1.20 7.72 -1.58
N GLY A 173 -1.75 6.72 -0.89
CA GLY A 173 -2.79 6.86 0.13
C GLY A 173 -3.92 5.82 0.07
N GLY A 174 -4.92 5.94 0.94
CA GLY A 174 -6.12 5.09 0.93
C GLY A 174 -6.47 4.46 2.28
N GLY A 175 -6.96 3.21 2.26
CA GLY A 175 -7.26 2.40 3.44
C GLY A 175 -6.20 1.31 3.62
N LEU A 176 -5.36 1.43 4.66
CA LEU A 176 -4.14 0.64 4.79
C LEU A 176 -4.12 -0.09 6.13
N ILE A 177 -3.83 -1.39 6.08
CA ILE A 177 -3.66 -2.23 7.27
C ILE A 177 -2.32 -2.95 7.16
N GLY A 178 -1.43 -2.73 8.13
CA GLY A 178 -0.18 -3.49 8.17
C GLY A 178 0.57 -3.49 9.49
N ARG A 179 1.79 -4.03 9.49
CA ARG A 179 2.66 -3.96 10.67
C ARG A 179 3.53 -2.71 10.62
N SER A 180 4.15 -2.45 9.47
CA SER A 180 4.96 -1.27 9.19
C SER A 180 4.35 -0.51 8.02
N LEU A 181 4.19 0.79 8.18
CA LEU A 181 3.71 1.74 7.18
C LEU A 181 4.73 2.87 7.15
N ASP A 182 5.37 3.08 6.01
CA ASP A 182 6.43 4.07 5.82
C ASP A 182 6.15 4.90 4.57
N GLY A 183 6.44 6.19 4.62
CA GLY A 183 6.33 7.10 3.48
C GLY A 183 4.94 7.18 2.86
N ILE A 184 3.88 7.25 3.68
CA ILE A 184 2.49 7.27 3.19
C ILE A 184 1.97 8.71 3.09
N ARG A 185 1.44 9.10 1.94
CA ARG A 185 0.96 10.49 1.74
C ARG A 185 -0.27 10.83 2.59
N GLY A 186 -1.11 9.85 2.93
CA GLY A 186 -2.21 10.00 3.90
C GLY A 186 -3.34 8.98 3.74
N GLY A 187 -4.33 9.01 4.64
CA GLY A 187 -5.53 8.15 4.54
C GLY A 187 -6.06 7.64 5.89
N SER A 188 -6.70 6.46 5.85
CA SER A 188 -7.11 5.71 7.04
C SER A 188 -6.16 4.54 7.26
N LEU A 189 -5.28 4.64 8.25
CA LEU A 189 -4.16 3.72 8.45
C LEU A 189 -4.25 3.01 9.81
N ILE A 190 -4.06 1.70 9.79
CA ILE A 190 -3.97 0.88 11.00
C ILE A 190 -2.67 0.08 10.96
N GLY A 191 -1.81 0.27 11.95
CA GLY A 191 -0.60 -0.54 12.05
C GLY A 191 0.10 -0.58 13.38
N ARG A 192 1.28 -1.21 13.44
CA ARG A 192 2.10 -1.20 14.67
C ARG A 192 3.05 0.00 14.67
N SER A 193 3.72 0.23 13.55
CA SER A 193 4.59 1.38 13.31
C SER A 193 4.07 2.16 12.11
N LEU A 194 3.94 3.47 12.28
CA LEU A 194 3.64 4.43 11.22
C LEU A 194 4.73 5.49 11.25
N ASP A 195 5.42 5.66 10.13
CA ASP A 195 6.55 6.57 9.99
C ASP A 195 6.37 7.41 8.72
N GLY A 196 6.72 8.70 8.79
CA GLY A 196 6.71 9.62 7.65
C GLY A 196 5.35 9.73 6.96
N ILE A 197 4.26 9.96 7.72
CA ILE A 197 2.90 10.02 7.17
C ILE A 197 2.42 11.46 6.99
N GLY A 198 1.92 11.81 5.81
CA GLY A 198 1.43 13.17 5.52
C GLY A 198 0.21 13.60 6.36
N GLY A 199 -0.62 12.65 6.81
CA GLY A 199 -1.70 12.86 7.77
C GLY A 199 -2.92 11.94 7.56
N GLY A 200 -3.97 12.11 8.37
CA GLY A 200 -5.25 11.41 8.22
C GLY A 200 -5.83 10.83 9.52
N ASN A 201 -6.49 9.67 9.41
CA ASN A 201 -6.99 8.90 10.56
C ASN A 201 -6.05 7.72 10.84
N LEU A 202 -5.24 7.80 11.88
CA LEU A 202 -4.17 6.85 12.16
C LEU A 202 -4.39 6.14 13.49
N ILE A 203 -4.25 4.82 13.49
CA ILE A 203 -4.26 4.01 14.70
C ILE A 203 -3.01 3.14 14.72
N GLY A 204 -2.18 3.28 15.76
CA GLY A 204 -1.04 2.41 15.91
C GLY A 204 -0.38 2.37 17.27
N ARG A 205 0.78 1.69 17.38
CA ARG A 205 1.54 1.67 18.64
C ARG A 205 2.55 2.81 18.67
N SER A 206 3.29 2.99 17.58
CA SER A 206 4.24 4.08 17.36
C SER A 206 3.81 4.87 16.14
N LEU A 207 3.75 6.19 16.28
CA LEU A 207 3.50 7.15 15.21
C LEU A 207 4.64 8.16 15.28
N ASP A 208 5.40 8.28 14.20
CA ASP A 208 6.57 9.15 14.12
C ASP A 208 6.50 9.99 12.83
N GLY A 209 6.86 11.27 12.92
CA GLY A 209 6.92 12.18 11.77
C GLY A 209 5.59 12.31 11.02
N ILE A 210 4.50 12.67 11.71
CA ILE A 210 3.16 12.77 11.11
C ILE A 210 2.76 14.23 10.89
N GLY A 211 2.33 14.58 9.67
CA GLY A 211 1.90 15.95 9.34
C GLY A 211 0.69 16.44 10.15
N GLY A 212 -0.23 15.55 10.53
CA GLY A 212 -1.33 15.82 11.46
C GLY A 212 -2.58 14.96 11.23
N GLY A 213 -3.64 15.18 12.01
CA GLY A 213 -4.95 14.53 11.82
C GLY A 213 -5.61 14.00 13.09
N SER A 214 -6.34 12.89 12.99
CA SER A 214 -6.92 12.15 14.12
C SER A 214 -6.07 10.92 14.42
N LEU A 215 -5.31 10.96 15.51
CA LEU A 215 -4.27 9.99 15.81
C LEU A 215 -4.55 9.30 17.14
N ILE A 216 -4.48 7.98 17.15
CA ILE A 216 -4.57 7.17 18.36
C ILE A 216 -3.36 6.25 18.44
N GLY A 217 -2.59 6.35 19.53
CA GLY A 217 -1.49 5.43 19.74
C GLY A 217 -0.93 5.35 21.14
N ARG A 218 0.22 4.67 21.28
CA ARG A 218 0.94 4.62 22.57
C ARG A 218 2.00 5.71 22.62
N SER A 219 2.82 5.80 21.59
CA SER A 219 3.84 6.83 21.39
C SER A 219 3.50 7.62 20.14
N LEU A 220 3.45 8.94 20.26
CA LEU A 220 3.33 9.85 19.13
C LEU A 220 4.47 10.86 19.27
N ASP A 221 5.31 10.94 18.25
CA ASP A 221 6.51 11.77 18.21
C ASP A 221 6.53 12.59 16.91
N GLY A 222 6.97 13.84 16.99
CA GLY A 222 7.11 14.72 15.83
C GLY A 222 5.81 14.92 15.04
N ILE A 223 4.72 15.35 15.69
CA ILE A 223 3.41 15.52 15.04
C ILE A 223 3.11 17.00 14.78
N GLY A 224 2.75 17.35 13.55
CA GLY A 224 2.41 18.73 13.17
C GLY A 224 1.19 19.30 13.91
N GLY A 225 0.21 18.46 14.26
CA GLY A 225 -0.91 18.80 15.14
C GLY A 225 -2.20 17.99 14.87
N GLY A 226 -3.27 18.27 15.62
CA GLY A 226 -4.59 17.68 15.38
C GLY A 226 -5.33 17.20 16.63
N SER A 227 -6.10 16.11 16.52
CA SER A 227 -6.75 15.43 17.65
C SER A 227 -5.97 14.16 17.99
N LEU A 228 -5.26 14.18 19.11
CA LEU A 228 -4.29 13.14 19.48
C LEU A 228 -4.68 12.46 20.80
N ILE A 229 -4.67 11.14 20.81
CA ILE A 229 -4.85 10.32 22.00
C ILE A 229 -3.66 9.38 22.13
N GLY A 230 -2.87 9.57 23.20
CA GLY A 230 -1.61 8.88 23.41
C GLY A 230 -1.36 8.44 24.85
N ARG A 231 -0.30 7.65 25.07
CA ARG A 231 0.32 7.57 26.41
C ARG A 231 1.41 8.62 26.52
N SER A 232 2.29 8.68 25.54
CA SER A 232 3.35 9.67 25.42
C SER A 232 3.14 10.47 24.15
N LEU A 233 3.08 11.78 24.27
CA LEU A 233 3.09 12.73 23.15
C LEU A 233 4.33 13.60 23.31
N ASP A 234 5.20 13.60 22.29
CA ASP A 234 6.44 14.36 22.28
C ASP A 234 6.47 15.24 21.02
N SER A 235 6.94 16.47 21.16
CA SER A 235 7.24 17.38 20.05
C SER A 235 6.03 17.59 19.12
N ILE A 236 4.93 18.09 19.69
CA ILE A 236 3.66 18.28 18.98
C ILE A 236 3.42 19.77 18.70
N GLY A 237 3.16 20.12 17.43
CA GLY A 237 2.90 21.51 17.03
C GLY A 237 1.66 22.15 17.67
N GLY A 238 0.66 21.34 18.03
CA GLY A 238 -0.49 21.75 18.86
C GLY A 238 -1.78 20.99 18.53
N GLY A 239 -2.88 21.31 19.24
CA GLY A 239 -4.22 20.77 18.94
C GLY A 239 -5.04 20.36 20.16
N SER A 240 -5.88 19.33 20.02
CA SER A 240 -6.61 18.69 21.12
C SER A 240 -5.90 17.40 21.52
N LEU A 241 -5.26 17.40 22.69
CA LEU A 241 -4.34 16.35 23.12
C LEU A 241 -4.82 15.69 24.41
N ILE A 242 -4.87 14.36 24.40
CA ILE A 242 -5.12 13.56 25.60
C ILE A 242 -3.96 12.58 25.78
N GLY A 243 -3.22 12.72 26.88
CA GLY A 243 -1.99 11.96 27.13
C GLY A 243 -1.71 11.67 28.60
N ARG A 244 -0.73 10.80 28.87
CA ARG A 244 -0.19 10.58 30.23
C ARG A 244 1.14 11.28 30.47
N SER A 245 1.85 11.63 29.42
CA SER A 245 3.08 12.40 29.39
C SER A 245 3.00 13.27 28.14
N LEU A 246 3.10 14.59 28.29
CA LEU A 246 3.17 15.52 27.17
C LEU A 246 4.45 16.33 27.32
N ASP A 247 5.29 16.30 26.31
CA ASP A 247 6.57 17.03 26.27
C ASP A 247 6.65 17.85 24.98
N GLY A 248 7.16 19.09 25.07
CA GLY A 248 7.38 19.96 23.93
C GLY A 248 6.13 20.24 23.08
N ILE A 249 5.05 20.77 23.69
CA ILE A 249 3.79 21.03 22.99
C ILE A 249 3.63 22.51 22.65
N GLY A 250 3.42 22.84 21.38
CA GLY A 250 3.25 24.23 20.91
C GLY A 250 1.99 24.94 21.41
N GLY A 251 0.92 24.20 21.73
CA GLY A 251 -0.27 24.69 22.44
C GLY A 251 -1.58 23.98 22.08
N GLY A 252 -2.70 24.53 22.56
CA GLY A 252 -4.05 23.99 22.31
C GLY A 252 -4.81 23.54 23.56
N GLY A 253 -5.70 22.56 23.41
CA GLY A 253 -6.48 21.97 24.52
C GLY A 253 -5.83 20.68 25.00
N LEU A 254 -5.35 20.65 26.24
CA LEU A 254 -4.53 19.56 26.77
C LEU A 254 -5.20 18.92 27.98
N ILE A 255 -5.26 17.60 27.98
CA ILE A 255 -5.66 16.80 29.14
C ILE A 255 -4.58 15.76 29.40
N GLY A 256 -3.96 15.80 30.58
CA GLY A 256 -2.95 14.80 30.89
C GLY A 256 -2.31 14.85 32.26
N ARG A 257 -1.22 14.10 32.38
CA ARG A 257 -0.32 14.05 33.53
C ARG A 257 1.10 14.26 33.00
N GLY A 258 2.03 14.73 33.83
CA GLY A 258 3.44 14.86 33.46
C GLY A 258 3.62 15.74 32.22
N LEU A 259 3.56 17.05 32.43
CA LEU A 259 3.56 18.05 31.37
C LEU A 259 4.81 18.89 31.48
N ASP A 260 5.58 18.91 30.40
CA ASP A 260 6.83 19.67 30.30
C ASP A 260 6.84 20.47 28.99
N GLY A 261 7.40 21.67 29.03
CA GLY A 261 7.58 22.52 27.85
C GLY A 261 6.30 22.82 27.05
N ILE A 262 5.26 23.35 27.69
CA ILE A 262 3.96 23.60 27.04
C ILE A 262 3.75 25.10 26.73
N GLY A 263 3.50 25.42 25.47
CA GLY A 263 3.09 26.76 25.00
C GLY A 263 1.57 26.98 25.08
N GLY A 264 1.16 28.24 25.30
CA GLY A 264 -0.22 28.78 25.35
C GLY A 264 -1.36 27.79 25.20
N SER A 265 -1.89 27.28 26.33
CA SER A 265 -2.87 26.20 26.32
C SER A 265 -4.04 26.34 27.31
N GLY A 266 -5.16 25.73 26.95
CA GLY A 266 -6.19 25.35 27.92
C GLY A 266 -5.83 23.99 28.50
N LEU A 267 -5.45 23.96 29.77
CA LEU A 267 -4.83 22.79 30.38
C LEU A 267 -5.62 22.23 31.56
N ILE A 268 -5.86 20.91 31.52
CA ILE A 268 -6.41 20.14 32.64
C ILE A 268 -5.43 19.01 32.97
N GLY A 269 -4.76 19.06 34.12
CA GLY A 269 -3.75 18.05 34.43
C GLY A 269 -3.04 18.14 35.76
N ARG A 270 -1.97 17.34 35.93
CA ARG A 270 -1.12 17.32 37.13
C ARG A 270 0.35 17.09 36.78
N GLY A 271 1.24 17.61 37.61
CA GLY A 271 2.70 17.47 37.44
C GLY A 271 3.15 18.32 36.25
N LEU A 272 3.20 19.63 36.45
CA LEU A 272 3.45 20.61 35.40
C LEU A 272 4.81 21.26 35.61
N ASP A 273 5.58 21.37 34.54
CA ASP A 273 6.81 22.14 34.45
C ASP A 273 6.84 22.91 33.13
N GLY A 274 7.49 24.07 33.09
CA GLY A 274 7.71 24.82 31.86
C GLY A 274 6.45 25.27 31.09
N ILE A 275 5.37 25.69 31.78
CA ILE A 275 4.11 26.11 31.14
C ILE A 275 4.09 27.63 30.87
N GLY A 276 3.88 28.03 29.61
CA GLY A 276 3.78 29.44 29.22
C GLY A 276 2.39 29.82 28.71
N GLY A 277 1.65 30.68 29.43
CA GLY A 277 0.37 31.23 28.95
C GLY A 277 -0.84 30.28 29.03
N GLY A 278 -2.05 30.83 29.26
CA GLY A 278 -3.31 30.11 29.09
C GLY A 278 -4.17 29.94 30.36
N SER A 279 -5.17 29.07 30.28
CA SER A 279 -6.10 28.75 31.38
C SER A 279 -5.77 27.37 31.92
N LEU A 280 -5.53 27.29 33.24
CA LEU A 280 -5.01 26.08 33.86
C LEU A 280 -5.85 25.63 35.07
N VAL A 281 -6.25 24.36 35.02
CA VAL A 281 -6.92 23.64 36.10
C VAL A 281 -6.08 22.41 36.46
N GLY A 282 -5.45 22.38 37.63
CA GLY A 282 -4.52 21.30 37.96
C GLY A 282 -3.95 21.29 39.38
N ARG A 283 -2.95 20.44 39.61
CA ARG A 283 -2.20 20.32 40.89
C ARG A 283 -0.72 20.00 40.64
N SER A 284 0.15 20.36 41.58
CA SER A 284 1.61 20.17 41.53
C SER A 284 2.29 20.92 40.38
N PHE A 285 2.71 22.17 40.67
CA PHE A 285 3.24 23.12 39.70
C PHE A 285 4.73 23.41 39.96
N GLY A 286 5.54 23.38 38.91
CA GLY A 286 6.84 24.03 38.80
C GLY A 286 6.78 25.06 37.66
N GLY A 287 7.38 26.24 37.86
CA GLY A 287 7.74 27.15 36.76
C GLY A 287 6.63 27.67 35.82
N THR A 288 5.46 28.10 36.31
CA THR A 288 4.41 28.71 35.46
C THR A 288 4.66 30.21 35.22
N LYS A 289 4.45 30.70 33.98
CA LYS A 289 4.51 32.13 33.65
C LYS A 289 3.29 32.58 32.85
N GLY A 290 2.51 33.50 33.43
CA GLY A 290 1.35 34.15 32.81
C GLY A 290 0.15 33.21 32.60
N GLY A 291 -1.00 33.49 33.22
CA GLY A 291 -2.22 32.70 33.06
C GLY A 291 -3.20 32.81 34.22
N SER A 292 -4.41 32.28 34.04
CA SER A 292 -5.41 32.13 35.11
C SER A 292 -5.27 30.74 35.73
N LEU A 293 -5.06 30.69 37.05
CA LEU A 293 -4.82 29.46 37.81
C LEU A 293 -6.00 29.17 38.75
N ILE A 294 -6.57 27.97 38.65
CA ILE A 294 -7.53 27.45 39.64
C ILE A 294 -6.87 26.25 40.34
N ASP A 295 -6.33 26.47 41.53
CA ASP A 295 -5.71 25.44 42.38
C ASP A 295 -6.60 25.11 43.59
N ARG A 296 -6.57 23.85 44.03
CA ARG A 296 -7.37 23.35 45.17
C ARG A 296 -6.53 23.08 46.43
N ARG A 297 -5.21 23.38 46.47
CA ARG A 297 -4.37 23.25 47.69
C ARG A 297 -3.02 24.02 47.67
N LEU A 298 -3.10 25.35 47.79
CA LEU A 298 -2.26 26.31 48.57
C LEU A 298 -0.73 26.55 48.34
N TYR A 299 -0.41 27.86 48.55
CA TYR A 299 0.83 28.61 48.89
C TYR A 299 1.83 29.04 47.79
N HIS A 300 1.97 30.38 47.71
CA HIS A 300 2.91 31.23 46.97
C HIS A 300 2.81 31.26 45.43
N ILE A 301 2.19 32.34 44.93
CA ILE A 301 2.31 32.81 43.55
C ILE A 301 2.83 34.26 43.62
N ASN A 302 3.97 34.54 42.99
CA ASN A 302 4.39 35.91 42.71
C ASN A 302 3.64 36.41 41.47
N GLY A 303 2.78 37.42 41.65
CA GLY A 303 2.33 38.32 40.57
C GLY A 303 1.03 37.99 39.83
N GLY A 304 0.14 37.11 40.33
CA GLY A 304 -1.15 36.80 39.69
C GLY A 304 -2.38 37.28 40.46
N ARG A 305 -3.43 37.74 39.76
CA ARG A 305 -4.73 38.12 40.36
C ARG A 305 -5.51 36.86 40.75
N GLN A 306 -5.73 36.66 42.04
CA GLN A 306 -6.57 35.60 42.59
C GLN A 306 -8.05 36.01 42.52
N VAL A 307 -8.93 35.06 42.21
CA VAL A 307 -10.37 35.17 42.45
C VAL A 307 -10.80 33.94 43.23
N GLY A 308 -10.94 34.08 44.54
CA GLY A 308 -11.49 33.07 45.44
C GLY A 308 -12.47 33.75 46.40
N GLY A 309 -13.75 33.36 46.31
CA GLY A 309 -14.72 33.61 47.37
C GLY A 309 -14.62 32.50 48.40
N ASP A 310 -14.25 32.84 49.63
CA ASP A 310 -15.16 32.91 50.77
C ASP A 310 -14.40 33.56 51.94
N LEU A 311 -15.12 34.39 52.70
CA LEU A 311 -14.66 35.15 53.87
C LEU A 311 -14.27 34.22 55.03
N ASP A 312 -13.51 34.80 55.96
CA ASP A 312 -13.12 34.32 57.29
C ASP A 312 -11.72 33.70 57.40
N ASP A 313 -10.69 34.54 57.54
CA ASP A 313 -10.00 34.65 58.83
C ASP A 313 -9.03 35.85 58.87
N ILE A 314 -9.15 36.64 59.94
CA ILE A 314 -8.29 37.77 60.28
C ILE A 314 -7.08 37.24 61.02
N GLY A 315 -5.85 37.47 60.53
CA GLY A 315 -4.68 36.99 61.26
C GLY A 315 -3.29 37.35 60.73
N GLY A 316 -2.91 38.64 60.79
CA GLY A 316 -1.61 39.07 61.32
C GLY A 316 -0.32 39.02 60.47
N GLY A 317 0.23 40.20 60.20
CA GLY A 317 1.67 40.48 59.98
C GLY A 317 2.03 40.85 58.53
N THR A 318 2.71 41.96 58.18
CA THR A 318 3.46 42.97 58.94
C THR A 318 3.54 44.25 58.07
N LEU A 319 3.49 45.43 58.71
CA LEU A 319 3.58 46.76 58.11
C LEU A 319 4.89 47.00 57.33
N ILE A 320 4.76 47.62 56.16
CA ILE A 320 5.86 48.28 55.43
C ILE A 320 6.08 49.66 56.07
N GLY A 321 7.27 49.87 56.65
CA GLY A 321 7.73 51.20 57.09
C GLY A 321 8.02 52.10 55.89
N ARG A 322 7.46 53.32 55.89
CA ARG A 322 7.85 54.43 55.01
C ARG A 322 8.69 55.44 55.80
N SER A 323 9.69 55.97 55.12
CA SER A 323 10.70 56.96 55.52
C SER A 323 10.17 58.19 56.27
N LEU A 324 10.87 58.57 57.35
CA LEU A 324 11.79 59.72 57.39
C LEU A 324 12.94 59.39 58.35
#